data_AF-A0A2N1RDW9-F1
#
_entry.id   AF-A0A2N1RDW9-F1
#
_cell.length_a   1.000
_cell.length_b   1.000
_cell.length_c   1.000
_cell.angle_alpha   90.00
_cell.angle_beta   90.00
_cell.angle_gamma   90.00
#
_symmetry.space_group_name_H-M   'P 1'
#
loop_
_entity.id
_entity.type
_entity.pdbx_description
1 polymer ?
#
loop_
_entity_poly.entity_id
_entity_poly.type
_entity_poly.pdbx_seq_one_letter_code
_entity_poly.pdbx_strand_id
1 'polypeptide(L)'
;MSRSTCGTKRRFDRIPKVPLMSVLLLVSAIPLEAAGLVTPKYSSTGSLPFIIGLLALGVLLGLLAYTVFLAISTKERMFAYFSFIMMLLTILQTFAAFDRFIFQLTYNRVTVITHLLFITFLVFFEDFFSLKTNAPRLSRWNKASIYTIAGYTVFFLVMKFLLPESSPAHGPLNFIRELFVFYTNIIFIYTIVRAMAWIRTEAILILVAFIPPAVLTSINAMNIFPFMQNYGHIVAFLMQYNQPIGLSLQAILFSLAMGNRYNRIKLDRQRSYQESERLKRLDAEKTEFFMNMSHELRTPLTIILGMTQQ
;
A
#
# COMPACT_ATOMS: atom_id res chain seq x y z
N MET A 1 55.93 35.18 -50.98
CA MET A 1 54.81 35.34 -51.95
C MET A 1 53.70 34.42 -51.48
N SER A 2 52.72 34.89 -50.71
CA SER A 2 51.49 35.61 -51.10
C SER A 2 50.43 34.72 -51.78
N ARG A 3 49.22 34.73 -51.17
CA ARG A 3 47.86 34.27 -51.58
C ARG A 3 47.51 32.80 -51.27
N SER A 4 46.67 32.49 -50.26
CA SER A 4 45.19 32.64 -50.13
C SER A 4 44.45 31.82 -51.18
N THR A 5 43.56 30.85 -50.89
CA THR A 5 42.23 30.96 -50.24
C THR A 5 41.65 29.54 -49.98
N CYS A 6 41.02 29.29 -48.81
CA CYS A 6 39.57 29.07 -48.60
C CYS A 6 39.01 27.66 -48.90
N GLY A 7 38.24 27.09 -47.96
CA GLY A 7 37.21 26.08 -48.30
C GLY A 7 37.06 24.89 -47.35
N THR A 8 36.33 25.07 -46.26
CA THR A 8 35.89 24.05 -45.29
C THR A 8 34.83 23.09 -45.87
N LYS A 9 34.97 21.77 -45.67
CA LYS A 9 33.82 20.83 -45.50
C LYS A 9 34.28 19.51 -44.89
N ARG A 10 33.99 19.29 -43.60
CA ARG A 10 34.15 17.99 -42.92
C ARG A 10 33.11 17.01 -43.48
N ARG A 11 33.59 15.87 -43.98
CA ARG A 11 32.78 14.74 -44.45
C ARG A 11 32.33 13.92 -43.25
N PHE A 12 31.02 13.89 -42.99
CA PHE A 12 30.39 12.94 -42.06
C PHE A 12 30.09 11.67 -42.86
N ASP A 13 30.95 10.66 -42.76
CA ASP A 13 30.73 9.36 -43.41
C ASP A 13 29.96 8.41 -42.49
N ARG A 14 28.69 8.19 -42.89
CA ARG A 14 27.78 7.03 -42.74
C ARG A 14 28.00 6.05 -41.58
N ILE A 15 27.07 6.12 -40.63
CA ILE A 15 26.65 5.01 -39.76
C ILE A 15 25.95 3.93 -40.62
N PRO A 16 26.29 2.63 -40.51
CA PRO A 16 25.61 1.59 -41.28
C PRO A 16 24.17 1.40 -40.79
N LYS A 17 23.22 1.54 -41.72
CA LYS A 17 21.80 1.21 -41.51
C LYS A 17 21.67 -0.30 -41.35
N VAL A 18 21.55 -0.77 -40.12
CA VAL A 18 21.05 -2.12 -39.83
C VAL A 18 19.61 -2.21 -40.33
N PRO A 19 19.21 -3.23 -41.11
CA PRO A 19 17.87 -3.30 -41.67
C PRO A 19 16.87 -3.63 -40.57
N LEU A 20 16.11 -2.61 -40.15
CA LEU A 20 14.97 -2.68 -39.21
C LEU A 20 13.95 -3.77 -39.56
N MET A 21 13.97 -4.26 -40.81
CA MET A 21 13.09 -5.32 -41.32
C MET A 21 13.42 -6.72 -40.76
N SER A 22 14.66 -6.96 -40.32
CA SER A 22 15.08 -8.26 -39.76
C SER A 22 14.64 -8.48 -38.32
N VAL A 23 14.41 -7.40 -37.56
CA VAL A 23 13.86 -7.47 -36.19
C VAL A 23 12.34 -7.64 -36.21
N LEU A 24 11.64 -7.08 -37.21
CA LEU A 24 10.20 -7.21 -37.38
C LEU A 24 9.76 -8.61 -37.83
N LEU A 25 10.59 -9.31 -38.61
CA LEU A 25 10.30 -10.69 -39.06
C LEU A 25 10.54 -11.76 -37.98
N LEU A 26 11.33 -11.47 -36.95
CA LEU A 26 11.52 -12.35 -35.79
C LEU A 26 10.35 -12.28 -34.78
N VAL A 27 9.54 -11.22 -34.83
CA VAL A 27 8.37 -11.04 -33.96
C VAL A 27 7.09 -11.61 -34.60
N SER A 28 7.03 -11.80 -35.92
CA SER A 28 5.82 -12.20 -36.64
C SER A 28 5.64 -13.70 -36.88
N ALA A 29 6.56 -14.57 -36.41
CA ALA A 29 6.59 -15.99 -36.79
C ALA A 29 6.55 -16.99 -35.63
N ILE A 30 6.17 -16.55 -34.42
CA ILE A 30 5.77 -17.48 -33.35
C ILE A 30 4.25 -17.34 -33.24
N PRO A 31 3.46 -18.37 -33.55
CA PRO A 31 2.11 -18.41 -33.01
C PRO A 31 2.29 -18.45 -31.50
N LEU A 32 2.12 -17.32 -30.83
CA LEU A 32 1.87 -17.29 -29.39
C LEU A 32 0.58 -18.07 -29.21
N GLU A 33 0.69 -19.39 -29.00
CA GLU A 33 -0.40 -20.21 -28.52
C GLU A 33 -0.81 -19.65 -27.14
N ALA A 34 -1.70 -18.66 -27.16
CA ALA A 34 -2.36 -18.12 -25.98
C ALA A 34 -3.08 -19.24 -25.20
N ALA A 35 -3.36 -20.37 -25.86
CA ALA A 35 -3.94 -21.59 -25.32
C ALA A 35 -3.19 -22.18 -24.09
N GLY A 36 -1.92 -21.82 -23.87
CA GLY A 36 -1.14 -22.28 -22.70
C GLY A 36 -0.81 -21.23 -21.64
N LEU A 37 -1.16 -19.96 -21.88
CA LEU A 37 -0.79 -18.81 -21.03
C LEU A 37 -1.82 -18.47 -19.96
N VAL A 38 -3.10 -18.72 -20.25
CA VAL A 38 -4.22 -18.50 -19.31
C VAL A 38 -5.02 -19.80 -19.19
N THR A 39 -4.99 -20.43 -18.03
CA THR A 39 -5.78 -21.63 -17.75
C THR A 39 -6.75 -21.34 -16.59
N PRO A 40 -8.07 -21.41 -16.82
CA PRO A 40 -9.04 -21.21 -15.76
C PRO A 40 -8.95 -22.34 -14.75
N LYS A 41 -9.15 -22.03 -13.47
CA LYS A 41 -9.12 -23.01 -12.37
C LYS A 41 -10.37 -23.90 -12.35
N TYR A 42 -11.46 -23.42 -12.96
CA TYR A 42 -12.74 -24.13 -12.99
C TYR A 42 -13.01 -24.66 -14.40
N SER A 43 -13.51 -25.89 -14.48
CA SER A 43 -13.83 -26.56 -15.74
C SER A 43 -14.95 -25.88 -16.53
N SER A 44 -15.87 -25.18 -15.83
CA SER A 44 -16.94 -24.40 -16.45
C SER A 44 -16.79 -22.93 -16.12
N THR A 45 -16.74 -22.10 -17.16
CA THR A 45 -16.78 -20.63 -17.08
C THR A 45 -18.13 -20.12 -16.55
N GLY A 46 -19.16 -20.96 -16.52
CA GLY A 46 -20.45 -20.66 -15.89
C GLY A 46 -20.55 -21.06 -14.41
N SER A 47 -19.48 -21.61 -13.82
CA SER A 47 -19.52 -22.03 -12.41
C SER A 47 -19.63 -20.81 -11.48
N LEU A 48 -20.53 -20.90 -10.48
CA LEU A 48 -20.76 -19.83 -9.52
C LEU A 48 -19.47 -19.30 -8.86
N PRO A 49 -18.51 -20.14 -8.44
CA PRO A 49 -17.29 -19.63 -7.83
C PRO A 49 -16.37 -18.90 -8.80
N PHE A 50 -16.34 -19.30 -10.08
CA PHE A 50 -15.57 -18.58 -11.10
C PHE A 50 -16.16 -17.19 -11.37
N ILE A 51 -17.50 -17.10 -11.50
CA ILE A 51 -18.21 -15.83 -11.70
C ILE A 51 -17.96 -14.88 -10.52
N ILE A 52 -18.12 -15.37 -9.28
CA ILE A 52 -17.85 -14.58 -8.07
C ILE A 52 -16.37 -14.16 -8.02
N GLY A 53 -15.46 -15.05 -8.40
CA GLY A 53 -14.03 -14.78 -8.50
C GLY A 53 -13.69 -13.64 -9.47
N LEU A 54 -14.33 -13.63 -10.65
CA LEU A 54 -14.17 -12.58 -11.65
C LEU A 54 -14.80 -11.25 -11.23
N LEU A 55 -15.98 -11.27 -10.60
CA LEU A 55 -16.59 -10.05 -10.07
C LEU A 55 -15.71 -9.41 -8.99
N ALA A 56 -15.20 -10.21 -8.06
CA ALA A 56 -14.25 -9.75 -7.05
C ALA A 56 -12.98 -9.17 -7.68
N LEU A 57 -12.44 -9.82 -8.73
CA LEU A 57 -11.29 -9.30 -9.48
C LEU A 57 -11.60 -7.92 -10.10
N GLY A 58 -12.79 -7.75 -10.71
CA GLY A 58 -13.24 -6.46 -11.24
C GLY A 58 -13.35 -5.37 -10.17
N VAL A 59 -13.91 -5.70 -9.00
CA VAL A 59 -13.98 -4.77 -7.85
C VAL A 59 -12.59 -4.36 -7.40
N LEU A 60 -11.65 -5.31 -7.23
CA LEU A 60 -10.29 -5.02 -6.80
C LEU A 60 -9.54 -4.17 -7.85
N LEU A 61 -9.69 -4.45 -9.14
CA LEU A 61 -9.10 -3.64 -10.21
C LEU A 61 -9.66 -2.21 -10.23
N GLY A 62 -10.98 -2.06 -10.07
CA GLY A 62 -11.61 -0.74 -9.99
C GLY A 62 -11.12 0.07 -8.79
N LEU A 63 -11.03 -0.57 -7.61
CA LEU A 63 -10.50 0.05 -6.40
C LEU A 63 -8.99 0.33 -6.50
N LEU A 64 -8.22 -0.54 -7.17
CA LEU A 64 -6.81 -0.29 -7.46
C LEU A 64 -6.65 0.97 -8.31
N ALA A 65 -7.38 1.08 -9.42
CA ALA A 65 -7.34 2.27 -10.27
C ALA A 65 -7.75 3.54 -9.51
N TYR A 66 -8.83 3.46 -8.73
CA TYR A 66 -9.30 4.55 -7.87
C TYR A 66 -8.23 5.00 -6.85
N THR A 67 -7.62 4.05 -6.14
CA THR A 67 -6.62 4.36 -5.12
C THR A 67 -5.33 4.90 -5.72
N VAL A 68 -4.89 4.37 -6.88
CA VAL A 68 -3.72 4.89 -7.61
C VAL A 68 -3.97 6.33 -8.05
N PHE A 69 -5.16 6.61 -8.58
CA PHE A 69 -5.55 7.98 -8.93
C PHE A 69 -5.50 8.91 -7.70
N LEU A 70 -6.02 8.48 -6.55
CA LEU A 70 -5.93 9.25 -5.30
C LEU A 70 -4.50 9.44 -4.82
N ALA A 71 -3.64 8.42 -4.93
CA ALA A 71 -2.23 8.53 -4.56
C ALA A 71 -1.51 9.61 -5.38
N ILE A 72 -1.77 9.67 -6.68
CA ILE A 72 -1.21 10.67 -7.59
C ILE A 72 -1.80 12.07 -7.30
N SER A 73 -3.12 12.16 -7.12
CA SER A 73 -3.84 13.42 -6.98
C SER A 73 -3.63 14.09 -5.62
N THR A 74 -3.71 13.33 -4.53
CA THR A 74 -3.66 13.87 -3.16
C THR A 74 -2.23 14.03 -2.62
N LYS A 75 -1.26 13.30 -3.17
CA LYS A 75 0.14 13.21 -2.69
C LYS A 75 0.28 12.72 -1.25
N GLU A 76 -0.78 12.13 -0.67
CA GLU A 76 -0.74 11.54 0.67
C GLU A 76 -0.20 10.10 0.60
N ARG A 77 0.79 9.78 1.44
CA ARG A 77 1.55 8.51 1.38
C ARG A 77 0.68 7.28 1.64
N MET A 78 -0.33 7.40 2.50
CA MET A 78 -1.23 6.31 2.85
C MET A 78 -1.91 5.68 1.62
N PHE A 79 -2.27 6.48 0.61
CA PHE A 79 -2.88 5.97 -0.62
C PHE A 79 -1.87 5.21 -1.47
N ALA A 80 -0.60 5.63 -1.52
CA ALA A 80 0.43 4.91 -2.26
C ALA A 80 0.68 3.52 -1.65
N TYR A 81 0.76 3.42 -0.31
CA TYR A 81 0.89 2.13 0.37
C TYR A 81 -0.34 1.24 0.12
N PHE A 82 -1.54 1.81 0.19
CA PHE A 82 -2.75 1.03 -0.04
C PHE A 82 -2.91 0.60 -1.50
N SER A 83 -2.52 1.42 -2.48
CA SER A 83 -2.48 1.00 -3.89
C SER A 83 -1.55 -0.20 -4.09
N PHE A 84 -0.41 -0.22 -3.40
CA PHE A 84 0.48 -1.39 -3.45
C PHE A 84 -0.16 -2.63 -2.81
N ILE A 85 -0.87 -2.48 -1.68
CA ILE A 85 -1.67 -3.57 -1.09
C ILE A 85 -2.73 -4.06 -2.08
N MET A 86 -3.47 -3.16 -2.71
CA MET A 86 -4.51 -3.47 -3.69
C MET A 86 -3.94 -4.20 -4.91
N MET A 87 -2.74 -3.84 -5.36
CA MET A 87 -2.05 -4.54 -6.44
C MET A 87 -1.73 -5.98 -6.04
N LEU A 88 -1.18 -6.20 -4.84
CA LEU A 88 -0.87 -7.54 -4.35
C LEU A 88 -2.12 -8.40 -4.15
N LEU A 89 -3.19 -7.82 -3.60
CA LEU A 89 -4.49 -8.50 -3.46
C LEU A 89 -5.10 -8.85 -4.81
N THR A 90 -4.98 -7.95 -5.79
CA THR A 90 -5.43 -8.21 -7.17
C THR A 90 -4.67 -9.40 -7.77
N ILE A 91 -3.34 -9.44 -7.61
CA ILE A 91 -2.54 -10.58 -8.08
C ILE A 91 -2.99 -11.88 -7.43
N LEU A 92 -3.19 -11.89 -6.09
CA LEU A 92 -3.68 -13.08 -5.39
C LEU A 92 -5.08 -13.49 -5.85
N GLN A 93 -5.96 -12.52 -6.12
CA GLN A 93 -7.31 -12.78 -6.60
C GLN A 93 -7.33 -13.33 -8.04
N THR A 94 -6.44 -12.89 -8.91
CA THR A 94 -6.28 -13.46 -10.26
C THR A 94 -6.00 -14.96 -10.15
N PHE A 95 -5.08 -15.37 -9.29
CA PHE A 95 -4.75 -16.78 -9.07
C PHE A 95 -5.78 -17.56 -8.22
N ALA A 96 -6.81 -16.90 -7.71
CA ALA A 96 -7.99 -17.57 -7.16
C ALA A 96 -8.95 -18.04 -8.28
N ALA A 97 -8.93 -17.38 -9.44
CA ALA A 97 -9.77 -17.70 -10.60
C ALA A 97 -9.03 -18.51 -11.69
N PHE A 98 -7.71 -18.33 -11.81
CA PHE A 98 -6.87 -18.95 -12.84
C PHE A 98 -5.75 -19.78 -12.22
N ASP A 99 -5.50 -20.98 -12.74
CA ASP A 99 -4.36 -21.81 -12.33
C ASP A 99 -3.04 -21.32 -12.94
N ARG A 100 -3.12 -20.78 -14.16
CA ARG A 100 -2.01 -20.12 -14.84
C ARG A 100 -2.51 -18.82 -15.44
N PHE A 101 -1.75 -17.75 -15.22
CA PHE A 101 -2.00 -16.44 -15.81
C PHE A 101 -0.65 -15.79 -16.08
N ILE A 102 -0.14 -15.94 -17.31
CA ILE A 102 1.24 -15.63 -17.74
C ILE A 102 2.30 -16.53 -17.08
N PHE A 103 2.17 -16.77 -15.78
CA PHE A 103 2.99 -17.66 -14.99
C PHE A 103 2.12 -18.48 -14.02
N GLN A 104 2.71 -19.50 -13.39
CA GLN A 104 2.05 -20.28 -12.34
C GLN A 104 2.45 -19.79 -10.95
N LEU A 105 1.49 -19.71 -10.05
CA LEU A 105 1.71 -19.27 -8.69
C LEU A 105 2.21 -20.45 -7.83
N THR A 106 3.53 -20.62 -7.77
CA THR A 106 4.16 -21.63 -6.91
C THR A 106 4.09 -21.23 -5.43
N TYR A 107 4.23 -22.20 -4.53
CA TYR A 107 4.20 -21.97 -3.08
C TYR A 107 5.19 -20.88 -2.62
N ASN A 108 6.40 -20.86 -3.21
CA ASN A 108 7.40 -19.84 -2.91
C ASN A 108 6.95 -18.44 -3.34
N ARG A 109 6.28 -18.31 -4.50
CA ARG A 109 5.76 -17.02 -4.99
C ARG A 109 4.60 -16.51 -4.13
N VAL A 110 3.69 -17.39 -3.70
CA VAL A 110 2.64 -17.04 -2.71
C VAL A 110 3.29 -16.53 -1.43
N THR A 111 4.36 -17.20 -0.97
CA THR A 111 5.08 -16.81 0.24
C THR A 111 5.66 -15.39 0.12
N VAL A 112 6.31 -15.07 -1.00
CA VAL A 112 6.85 -13.71 -1.23
C VAL A 112 5.73 -12.67 -1.24
N ILE A 113 4.65 -12.91 -1.99
CA ILE A 113 3.53 -11.96 -2.07
C ILE A 113 2.89 -11.75 -0.69
N THR A 114 2.69 -12.82 0.08
CA THR A 114 2.11 -12.73 1.44
C THR A 114 3.00 -11.98 2.41
N HIS A 115 4.31 -12.21 2.43
CA HIS A 115 5.24 -11.46 3.28
C HIS A 115 5.33 -10.00 2.87
N LEU A 116 5.36 -9.72 1.57
CA LEU A 116 5.35 -8.37 1.03
C LEU A 116 4.07 -7.64 1.44
N LEU A 117 2.92 -8.30 1.36
CA LEU A 117 1.64 -7.78 1.82
C LEU A 117 1.67 -7.49 3.33
N PHE A 118 2.22 -8.38 4.15
CA PHE A 118 2.38 -8.12 5.59
C PHE A 118 3.25 -6.90 5.87
N ILE A 119 4.41 -6.80 5.21
CA ILE A 119 5.30 -5.66 5.33
C ILE A 119 4.57 -4.37 4.93
N THR A 120 3.86 -4.35 3.80
CA THR A 120 3.14 -3.16 3.37
C THR A 120 1.99 -2.81 4.31
N PHE A 121 1.26 -3.77 4.87
CA PHE A 121 0.25 -3.50 5.89
C PHE A 121 0.86 -2.90 7.18
N LEU A 122 2.02 -3.38 7.64
CA LEU A 122 2.71 -2.81 8.80
C LEU A 122 3.17 -1.36 8.53
N VAL A 123 3.69 -1.08 7.34
CA VAL A 123 4.04 0.29 6.90
C VAL A 123 2.80 1.17 6.79
N PHE A 124 1.72 0.64 6.22
CA PHE A 124 0.45 1.34 6.11
C PHE A 124 -0.11 1.69 7.50
N PHE A 125 -0.13 0.75 8.45
CA PHE A 125 -0.60 1.00 9.81
C PHE A 125 0.28 1.98 10.58
N GLU A 126 1.61 1.98 10.36
CA GLU A 126 2.52 2.97 10.97
C GLU A 126 2.08 4.41 10.66
N ASP A 127 1.79 4.67 9.37
CA ASP A 127 1.42 5.99 8.87
C ASP A 127 -0.05 6.31 9.15
N PHE A 128 -0.95 5.41 8.75
CA PHE A 128 -2.40 5.57 8.84
C PHE A 128 -2.86 5.81 10.29
N PHE A 129 -2.35 5.01 11.24
CA PHE A 129 -2.65 5.16 12.66
C PHE A 129 -1.76 6.16 13.39
N SER A 130 -0.74 6.72 12.71
CA SER A 130 0.23 7.66 13.28
C SER A 130 0.90 7.12 14.55
N LEU A 131 1.35 5.85 14.48
CA LEU A 131 1.84 5.09 15.64
C LEU A 131 3.04 5.75 16.32
N LYS A 132 3.92 6.40 15.55
CA LYS A 132 5.09 7.11 16.09
C LYS A 132 4.71 8.15 17.15
N THR A 133 3.59 8.85 16.95
CA THR A 133 3.12 9.92 17.84
C THR A 133 2.30 9.38 19.00
N ASN A 134 1.33 8.49 18.72
CA ASN A 134 0.35 8.04 19.72
C ASN A 134 0.80 6.79 20.51
N ALA A 135 1.69 5.97 19.94
CA ALA A 135 2.12 4.70 20.53
C ALA A 135 3.58 4.36 20.18
N PRO A 136 4.59 5.12 20.66
CA PRO A 136 5.98 5.00 20.24
C PRO A 136 6.62 3.64 20.54
N ARG A 137 6.18 2.95 21.61
CA ARG A 137 6.60 1.57 21.89
C ARG A 137 6.10 0.61 20.80
N LEU A 138 4.82 0.72 20.41
CA LEU A 138 4.23 -0.10 19.36
C LEU A 138 4.86 0.19 17.99
N SER A 139 5.16 1.46 17.69
CA SER A 139 5.90 1.85 16.47
C SER A 139 7.27 1.16 16.38
N ARG A 140 8.03 1.07 17.49
CA ARG A 140 9.31 0.34 17.51
C ARG A 140 9.13 -1.15 17.24
N TRP A 141 8.14 -1.79 17.87
CA TRP A 141 7.80 -3.19 17.63
C TRP A 141 7.34 -3.43 16.19
N ASN A 142 6.54 -2.52 15.62
CA ASN A 142 6.07 -2.58 14.25
C ASN A 142 7.24 -2.54 13.26
N LYS A 143 8.20 -1.63 13.45
CA LYS A 143 9.44 -1.57 12.65
C LYS A 143 10.33 -2.80 12.80
N ALA A 144 10.51 -3.30 14.02
CA ALA A 144 11.24 -4.54 14.26
C ALA A 144 10.59 -5.72 13.50
N SER A 145 9.26 -5.80 13.53
CA SER A 145 8.49 -6.83 12.81
C SER A 145 8.72 -6.76 11.31
N ILE A 146 8.74 -5.55 10.73
CA ILE A 146 9.05 -5.35 9.30
C ILE A 146 10.42 -5.94 8.95
N TYR A 147 11.47 -5.61 9.72
CA TYR A 147 12.82 -6.13 9.45
C TYR A 147 12.91 -7.64 9.65
N THR A 148 12.26 -8.18 10.69
CA THR A 148 12.23 -9.63 10.95
C THR A 148 11.56 -10.39 9.80
N ILE A 149 10.40 -9.93 9.33
CA ILE A 149 9.67 -10.55 8.22
C ILE A 149 10.48 -10.45 6.92
N ALA A 150 11.08 -9.30 6.64
CA ALA A 150 11.91 -9.11 5.45
C ALA A 150 13.15 -10.01 5.48
N GLY A 151 13.87 -10.05 6.61
CA GLY A 151 15.03 -10.91 6.80
C GLY A 151 14.69 -12.39 6.66
N TYR A 152 13.57 -12.83 7.27
CA TYR A 152 13.08 -14.19 7.11
C TYR A 152 12.69 -14.51 5.67
N THR A 153 12.07 -13.59 4.94
CA THR A 153 11.69 -13.81 3.54
C THR A 153 12.92 -14.07 2.67
N VAL A 154 13.97 -13.28 2.85
CA VAL A 154 15.25 -13.49 2.15
C VAL A 154 15.87 -14.83 2.52
N PHE A 155 15.93 -15.15 3.82
CA PHE A 155 16.43 -16.43 4.29
C PHE A 155 15.64 -17.62 3.72
N PHE A 156 14.31 -17.55 3.74
CA PHE A 156 13.41 -18.56 3.19
C PHE A 156 13.68 -18.81 1.71
N LEU A 157 13.83 -17.74 0.91
CA LEU A 157 14.12 -17.85 -0.51
C LEU A 157 15.51 -18.45 -0.78
N VAL A 158 16.53 -17.99 -0.06
CA VAL A 158 17.90 -18.50 -0.20
C VAL A 158 17.94 -19.98 0.14
N MET A 159 17.34 -20.39 1.26
CA MET A 159 17.29 -21.81 1.65
C MET A 159 16.49 -22.66 0.67
N LYS A 160 15.36 -22.16 0.16
CA LYS A 160 14.54 -22.85 -0.86
C LYS A 160 15.27 -22.98 -2.21
N PHE A 161 16.19 -22.08 -2.51
CA PHE A 161 16.99 -22.13 -3.74
C PHE A 161 18.21 -23.04 -3.60
N LEU A 162 18.88 -23.02 -2.44
CA LEU A 162 20.09 -23.81 -2.21
C LEU A 162 19.83 -25.29 -1.91
N LEU A 163 18.69 -25.61 -1.27
CA LEU A 163 18.36 -26.98 -0.90
C LEU A 163 17.71 -27.73 -2.06
N PRO A 164 18.09 -29.01 -2.31
CA PRO A 164 17.37 -29.87 -3.25
C PRO A 164 15.91 -30.08 -2.82
N GLU A 165 14.99 -30.23 -3.78
CA GLU A 165 13.55 -30.40 -3.51
C GLU A 165 13.21 -31.58 -2.58
N SER A 166 14.07 -32.59 -2.54
CA SER A 166 13.92 -33.76 -1.65
C SER A 166 14.39 -33.50 -0.21
N SER A 167 14.89 -32.31 0.11
CA SER A 167 15.46 -32.00 1.42
C SER A 167 14.38 -31.99 2.51
N PRO A 168 14.61 -32.69 3.65
CA PRO A 168 13.66 -32.68 4.77
C PRO A 168 13.53 -31.29 5.41
N ALA A 169 14.49 -30.38 5.19
CA ALA A 169 14.47 -29.02 5.72
C ALA A 169 13.36 -28.14 5.12
N HIS A 170 12.71 -28.56 4.01
CA HIS A 170 11.56 -27.84 3.48
C HIS A 170 10.33 -27.84 4.40
N GLY A 171 10.13 -28.90 5.19
CA GLY A 171 9.02 -29.01 6.15
C GLY A 171 9.10 -27.91 7.22
N PRO A 172 10.20 -27.84 8.00
CA PRO A 172 10.42 -26.78 8.98
C PRO A 172 10.33 -25.36 8.42
N LEU A 173 10.86 -25.11 7.22
CA LEU A 173 10.76 -23.79 6.57
C LEU A 173 9.31 -23.40 6.27
N ASN A 174 8.50 -24.33 5.77
CA ASN A 174 7.09 -24.08 5.51
C ASN A 174 6.33 -23.87 6.84
N PHE A 175 6.66 -24.64 7.88
CA PHE A 175 6.06 -24.48 9.20
C PHE A 175 6.34 -23.10 9.82
N ILE A 176 7.60 -22.64 9.79
CA ILE A 176 7.98 -21.30 10.28
C ILE A 176 7.24 -20.22 9.47
N ARG A 177 7.07 -20.41 8.16
CA ARG A 177 6.27 -19.50 7.32
C ARG A 177 4.82 -19.39 7.81
N GLU A 178 4.19 -20.50 8.20
CA GLU A 178 2.84 -20.44 8.77
C GLU A 178 2.82 -19.71 10.13
N LEU A 179 3.83 -19.91 10.98
CA LEU A 179 3.96 -19.16 12.24
C LEU A 179 4.02 -17.64 12.02
N PHE A 180 4.69 -17.20 10.95
CA PHE A 180 4.71 -15.78 10.59
C PHE A 180 3.32 -15.24 10.25
N VAL A 181 2.47 -16.01 9.56
CA VAL A 181 1.08 -15.62 9.27
C VAL A 181 0.30 -15.37 10.57
N PHE A 182 0.39 -16.29 11.53
CA PHE A 182 -0.26 -16.14 12.85
C PHE A 182 0.29 -14.93 13.60
N TYR A 183 1.62 -14.80 13.65
CA TYR A 183 2.28 -13.66 14.28
C TYR A 183 1.82 -12.32 13.70
N THR A 184 1.75 -12.21 12.37
CA THR A 184 1.29 -10.98 11.70
C THR A 184 -0.19 -10.71 11.93
N ASN A 185 -1.04 -11.73 11.96
CA ASN A 185 -2.45 -11.54 12.27
C ASN A 185 -2.64 -11.01 13.71
N ILE A 186 -1.88 -11.55 14.67
CA ILE A 186 -1.91 -11.09 16.06
C ILE A 186 -1.44 -9.64 16.17
N ILE A 187 -0.31 -9.28 15.55
CA ILE A 187 0.19 -7.89 15.62
C ILE A 187 -0.75 -6.91 14.92
N PHE A 188 -1.40 -7.29 13.82
CA PHE A 188 -2.39 -6.46 13.14
C PHE A 188 -3.60 -6.21 14.02
N ILE A 189 -4.22 -7.27 14.56
CA ILE A 189 -5.38 -7.15 15.45
C ILE A 189 -5.02 -6.30 16.66
N TYR A 190 -3.88 -6.58 17.30
CA TYR A 190 -3.40 -5.79 18.44
C TYR A 190 -3.23 -4.31 18.09
N THR A 191 -2.62 -4.01 16.94
CA THR A 191 -2.39 -2.64 16.49
C THR A 191 -3.69 -1.90 16.20
N ILE A 192 -4.65 -2.55 15.54
CA ILE A 192 -5.97 -1.99 15.25
C ILE A 192 -6.75 -1.74 16.55
N VAL A 193 -6.73 -2.70 17.48
CA VAL A 193 -7.40 -2.57 18.79
C VAL A 193 -6.83 -1.42 19.60
N ARG A 194 -5.49 -1.27 19.62
CA ARG A 194 -4.84 -0.15 20.28
C ARG A 194 -5.20 1.18 19.62
N ALA A 195 -5.28 1.24 18.29
CA ALA A 195 -5.63 2.44 17.54
C ALA A 195 -7.04 2.96 17.83
N MET A 196 -7.96 2.10 18.29
CA MET A 196 -9.31 2.54 18.69
C MET A 196 -9.32 3.61 19.79
N ALA A 197 -8.24 3.73 20.57
CA ALA A 197 -8.13 4.76 21.60
C ALA A 197 -8.01 6.20 21.05
N TRP A 198 -7.59 6.39 19.79
CA TRP A 198 -7.42 7.75 19.20
C TRP A 198 -8.09 7.95 17.83
N ILE A 199 -8.47 6.89 17.12
CA ILE A 199 -9.11 6.94 15.79
C ILE A 199 -10.18 5.84 15.66
N ARG A 200 -11.13 5.89 16.60
CA ARG A 200 -12.13 4.83 16.84
C ARG A 200 -12.89 4.42 15.57
N THR A 201 -13.43 5.37 14.82
CA THR A 201 -14.31 5.09 13.67
C THR A 201 -13.57 4.35 12.56
N GLU A 202 -12.41 4.87 12.15
CA GLU A 202 -11.59 4.29 11.10
C GLU A 202 -10.98 2.94 11.54
N ALA A 203 -10.56 2.83 12.80
CA ALA A 203 -10.03 1.59 13.35
C ALA A 203 -11.09 0.47 13.42
N ILE A 204 -12.35 0.79 13.75
CA ILE A 204 -13.45 -0.20 13.73
C ILE A 204 -13.71 -0.69 12.31
N LEU A 205 -13.77 0.22 11.32
CA LEU A 205 -13.94 -0.17 9.92
C LEU A 205 -12.83 -1.12 9.46
N ILE A 206 -11.57 -0.80 9.80
CA ILE A 206 -10.43 -1.66 9.51
C ILE A 206 -10.53 -2.99 10.25
N LEU A 207 -10.95 -3.01 11.52
CA LEU A 207 -11.08 -4.24 12.30
C LEU A 207 -12.09 -5.20 11.67
N VAL A 208 -13.28 -4.69 11.34
CA VAL A 208 -14.34 -5.46 10.68
C VAL A 208 -13.87 -5.99 9.33
N ALA A 209 -13.10 -5.20 8.58
CA ALA A 209 -12.50 -5.61 7.32
C ALA A 209 -11.43 -6.70 7.47
N PHE A 210 -10.71 -6.71 8.59
CA PHE A 210 -9.55 -7.59 8.81
C PHE A 210 -9.93 -8.96 9.40
N ILE A 211 -11.03 -9.04 10.15
CA ILE A 211 -11.44 -10.27 10.85
C ILE A 211 -11.66 -11.44 9.87
N PRO A 212 -12.46 -11.32 8.79
CA PRO A 212 -12.73 -12.48 7.94
C PRO A 212 -11.46 -13.05 7.27
N PRO A 213 -10.59 -12.24 6.63
CA PRO A 213 -9.32 -12.74 6.09
C PRO A 213 -8.38 -13.31 7.16
N ALA A 214 -8.28 -12.69 8.34
CA ALA A 214 -7.39 -13.15 9.41
C ALA A 214 -7.84 -14.49 10.01
N VAL A 215 -9.15 -14.65 10.25
CA VAL A 215 -9.72 -15.90 10.74
C VAL A 215 -9.52 -17.00 9.71
N LEU A 216 -9.78 -16.75 8.42
CA LEU A 216 -9.70 -17.80 7.41
C LEU A 216 -8.27 -18.17 6.99
N THR A 217 -7.35 -17.22 6.91
CA THR A 217 -5.93 -17.57 6.74
C THR A 217 -5.45 -18.46 7.87
N SER A 218 -5.94 -18.22 9.10
CA SER A 218 -5.68 -19.06 10.27
C SER A 218 -6.35 -20.44 10.14
N ILE A 219 -7.60 -20.52 9.65
CA ILE A 219 -8.31 -21.79 9.40
C ILE A 219 -7.57 -22.65 8.36
N ASN A 220 -7.02 -22.04 7.30
CA ASN A 220 -6.27 -22.78 6.28
C ASN A 220 -4.99 -23.38 6.86
N ALA A 221 -4.28 -22.63 7.71
CA ALA A 221 -3.15 -23.15 8.46
C ALA A 221 -3.57 -24.22 9.50
N MET A 222 -4.78 -24.11 10.06
CA MET A 222 -5.37 -25.11 10.97
C MET A 222 -5.89 -26.37 10.28
N ASN A 223 -5.97 -26.42 8.95
CA ASN A 223 -6.36 -27.62 8.21
C ASN A 223 -5.34 -28.79 8.38
N ILE A 224 -4.22 -28.50 9.06
CA ILE A 224 -3.27 -29.48 9.61
C ILE A 224 -3.88 -30.30 10.76
N PHE A 225 -4.87 -29.77 11.49
CA PHE A 225 -5.43 -30.42 12.66
C PHE A 225 -6.59 -31.38 12.32
N PRO A 226 -6.58 -32.64 12.81
CA PRO A 226 -7.59 -33.64 12.47
C PRO A 226 -9.05 -33.27 12.81
N PHE A 227 -9.29 -32.42 13.81
CA PHE A 227 -10.65 -32.04 14.23
C PHE A 227 -11.40 -31.22 13.16
N MET A 228 -10.68 -30.57 12.23
CA MET A 228 -11.27 -29.77 11.15
C MET A 228 -12.05 -30.62 10.15
N GLN A 229 -11.75 -31.92 10.06
CA GLN A 229 -12.44 -32.85 9.15
C GLN A 229 -13.93 -32.98 9.47
N ASN A 230 -14.32 -32.83 10.74
CA ASN A 230 -15.73 -32.86 11.18
C ASN A 230 -16.57 -31.70 10.62
N TYR A 231 -15.94 -30.61 10.19
CA TYR A 231 -16.59 -29.41 9.64
C TYR A 231 -16.25 -29.18 8.17
N GLY A 232 -15.82 -30.23 7.45
CA GLY A 232 -15.24 -30.13 6.10
C GLY A 232 -16.08 -29.35 5.09
N HIS A 233 -17.42 -29.51 5.09
CA HIS A 233 -18.30 -28.77 4.18
C HIS A 233 -18.31 -27.26 4.42
N ILE A 234 -18.39 -26.84 5.69
CA ILE A 234 -18.40 -25.41 6.06
C ILE A 234 -17.03 -24.81 5.78
N VAL A 235 -15.95 -25.53 6.11
CA VAL A 235 -14.57 -25.10 5.85
C VAL A 235 -14.33 -24.94 4.36
N ALA A 236 -14.76 -25.90 3.53
CA ALA A 236 -14.65 -25.83 2.08
C ALA A 236 -15.42 -24.63 1.51
N PHE A 237 -16.66 -24.41 1.94
CA PHE A 237 -17.45 -23.24 1.54
C PHE A 237 -16.75 -21.92 1.91
N LEU A 238 -16.29 -21.81 3.16
CA LEU A 238 -15.60 -20.63 3.65
C LEU A 238 -14.31 -20.38 2.84
N MET A 239 -13.49 -21.40 2.58
CA MET A 239 -12.27 -21.26 1.78
C MET A 239 -12.57 -20.85 0.33
N GLN A 240 -13.64 -21.39 -0.24
CA GLN A 240 -14.02 -21.16 -1.64
C GLN A 240 -14.45 -19.70 -1.89
N TYR A 241 -15.25 -19.12 -0.99
CA TYR A 241 -15.87 -17.81 -1.20
C TYR A 241 -15.22 -16.67 -0.39
N ASN A 242 -14.46 -16.97 0.66
CA ASN A 242 -13.82 -15.92 1.45
C ASN A 242 -12.74 -15.16 0.69
N GLN A 243 -11.97 -15.84 -0.17
CA GLN A 243 -10.94 -15.13 -0.94
C GLN A 243 -11.58 -14.03 -1.82
N PRO A 244 -12.57 -14.31 -2.69
CA PRO A 244 -13.19 -13.25 -3.48
C PRO A 244 -14.02 -12.26 -2.64
N ILE A 245 -14.89 -12.76 -1.75
CA ILE A 245 -15.84 -11.90 -1.02
C ILE A 245 -15.13 -11.12 0.09
N GLY A 246 -14.30 -11.81 0.89
CA GLY A 246 -13.57 -11.24 2.01
C GLY A 246 -12.56 -10.18 1.56
N LEU A 247 -11.79 -10.42 0.48
CA LEU A 247 -10.87 -9.42 -0.05
C LEU A 247 -11.60 -8.21 -0.63
N SER A 248 -12.73 -8.42 -1.33
CA SER A 248 -13.53 -7.32 -1.87
C SER A 248 -14.11 -6.45 -0.76
N LEU A 249 -14.70 -7.09 0.26
CA LEU A 249 -15.23 -6.39 1.43
C LEU A 249 -14.12 -5.64 2.17
N GLN A 250 -12.96 -6.28 2.35
CA GLN A 250 -11.79 -5.66 2.96
C GLN A 250 -11.36 -4.41 2.18
N ALA A 251 -11.22 -4.52 0.86
CA ALA A 251 -10.80 -3.41 0.01
C ALA A 251 -11.79 -2.23 0.08
N ILE A 252 -13.10 -2.51 0.06
CA ILE A 252 -14.15 -1.48 0.17
C ILE A 252 -14.06 -0.78 1.52
N LEU A 253 -14.02 -1.53 2.62
CA LEU A 253 -14.00 -0.96 3.98
C LEU A 253 -12.71 -0.17 4.26
N PHE A 254 -11.56 -0.64 3.78
CA PHE A 254 -10.32 0.13 3.86
C PHE A 254 -10.39 1.43 3.04
N SER A 255 -10.95 1.38 1.83
CA SER A 255 -11.16 2.58 1.00
C SER A 255 -12.01 3.62 1.72
N LEU A 256 -13.11 3.19 2.37
CA LEU A 256 -13.95 4.05 3.20
C LEU A 256 -13.20 4.63 4.41
N ALA A 257 -12.46 3.80 5.15
CA ALA A 257 -11.66 4.24 6.29
C ALA A 257 -10.61 5.29 5.89
N MET A 258 -9.96 5.11 4.75
CA MET A 258 -9.00 6.07 4.20
C MET A 258 -9.67 7.37 3.73
N GLY A 259 -10.82 7.29 3.07
CA GLY A 259 -11.59 8.47 2.68
C GLY A 259 -11.94 9.34 3.89
N ASN A 260 -12.40 8.71 4.98
CA ASN A 260 -12.69 9.38 6.23
C ASN A 260 -11.44 10.03 6.84
N ARG A 261 -10.33 9.28 6.91
CA ARG A 261 -9.05 9.77 7.43
C ARG A 261 -8.53 10.96 6.63
N TYR A 262 -8.60 10.89 5.30
CA TYR A 262 -8.18 11.96 4.41
C TYR A 262 -9.00 13.23 4.63
N ASN A 263 -10.32 13.11 4.70
CA ASN A 263 -11.20 14.25 4.96
C ASN A 263 -10.88 14.90 6.30
N ARG A 264 -10.59 14.12 7.35
CA ARG A 264 -10.19 14.65 8.65
C ARG A 264 -8.88 15.43 8.58
N ILE A 265 -7.84 14.85 7.95
CA ILE A 265 -6.55 15.52 7.78
C ILE A 265 -6.71 16.82 6.99
N LYS A 266 -7.53 16.82 5.93
CA LYS A 266 -7.81 18.01 5.11
C LYS A 266 -8.48 19.11 5.94
N LEU A 267 -9.49 18.76 6.75
CA LEU A 267 -10.18 19.70 7.63
C LEU A 267 -9.26 20.27 8.70
N ASP A 268 -8.41 19.43 9.31
CA ASP A 268 -7.43 19.86 10.32
C ASP A 268 -6.41 20.84 9.70
N ARG A 269 -5.93 20.58 8.48
CA ARG A 269 -5.03 21.47 7.74
C ARG A 269 -5.70 22.81 7.42
N GLN A 270 -6.96 22.80 7.00
CA GLN A 270 -7.71 24.03 6.70
C GLN A 270 -7.94 24.88 7.95
N ARG A 271 -8.28 24.27 9.09
CA ARG A 271 -8.44 24.97 10.37
C ARG A 271 -7.14 25.61 10.83
N SER A 272 -6.03 24.87 10.77
CA SER A 272 -4.71 25.38 11.13
C SER A 272 -4.28 26.57 10.26
N TYR A 273 -4.59 26.53 8.95
CA TYR A 273 -4.33 27.65 8.06
C TYR A 273 -5.17 28.89 8.42
N GLN A 274 -6.47 28.72 8.68
CA GLN A 274 -7.36 29.81 9.08
C GLN A 274 -6.94 30.44 10.41
N GLU A 275 -6.52 29.62 11.39
CA GLU A 275 -6.02 30.10 12.67
C GLU A 275 -4.72 30.88 12.51
N SER A 276 -3.78 30.39 11.70
CA SER A 276 -2.54 31.11 11.39
C SER A 276 -2.81 32.47 10.73
N GLU A 277 -3.74 32.54 9.79
CA GLU A 277 -4.11 33.80 9.14
C GLU A 277 -4.81 34.76 10.11
N ARG A 278 -5.67 34.25 11.00
CA ARG A 278 -6.30 35.06 12.04
C ARG A 278 -5.27 35.63 13.01
N LEU A 279 -4.29 34.83 13.44
CA LEU A 279 -3.22 35.28 14.34
C LEU A 279 -2.38 36.38 13.69
N LYS A 280 -2.04 36.27 12.40
CA LYS A 280 -1.33 37.32 11.67
C LYS A 280 -2.12 38.63 11.60
N ARG A 281 -3.44 38.56 11.38
CA ARG A 281 -4.30 39.76 11.35
C ARG A 281 -4.35 40.44 12.71
N LEU A 282 -4.54 39.67 13.77
CA LEU A 282 -4.54 40.20 15.14
C LEU A 282 -3.19 40.82 15.52
N ASP A 283 -2.08 40.23 15.07
CA ASP A 283 -0.75 40.78 15.31
C ASP A 283 -0.53 42.12 14.56
N ALA A 284 -1.04 42.22 13.33
CA ALA A 284 -1.02 43.47 12.57
C ALA A 284 -1.88 44.56 13.23
N GLU A 285 -3.12 44.24 13.61
CA GLU A 285 -4.03 45.16 14.30
C GLU A 285 -3.45 45.62 15.66
N LYS A 286 -2.82 44.70 16.40
CA LYS A 286 -2.13 45.01 17.65
C LYS A 286 -0.97 45.97 17.41
N THR A 287 -0.16 45.70 16.39
CA THR A 287 0.99 46.56 16.02
C THR A 287 0.51 47.95 15.66
N GLU A 288 -0.53 48.06 14.82
CA GLU A 288 -1.16 49.33 14.46
C GLU A 288 -1.71 50.07 15.68
N PHE A 289 -2.43 49.38 16.57
CA PHE A 289 -2.95 49.95 17.81
C PHE A 289 -1.84 50.54 18.68
N PHE A 290 -0.73 49.81 18.90
CA PHE A 290 0.38 50.32 19.70
C PHE A 290 1.11 51.50 19.04
N MET A 291 1.24 51.49 17.71
CA MET A 291 1.81 52.63 16.98
C MET A 291 0.92 53.86 17.14
N ASN A 292 -0.39 53.72 16.91
CA ASN A 292 -1.35 54.81 17.03
C ASN A 292 -1.40 55.36 18.46
N MET A 293 -1.52 54.49 19.47
CA MET A 293 -1.53 54.89 20.88
C MET A 293 -0.21 55.57 21.30
N SER A 294 0.94 55.10 20.80
CA SER A 294 2.23 55.75 21.08
C SER A 294 2.32 57.16 20.49
N HIS A 295 1.79 57.35 19.28
CA HIS A 295 1.73 58.66 18.64
C HIS A 295 0.79 59.61 19.39
N GLU A 296 -0.39 59.14 19.78
CA GLU A 296 -1.37 59.95 20.51
C GLU A 296 -0.89 60.34 21.92
N LEU A 297 -0.15 59.46 22.60
CA LEU A 297 0.37 59.75 23.95
C LEU A 297 1.60 60.67 23.94
N ARG A 298 2.43 60.64 22.89
CA ARG A 298 3.64 61.47 22.81
C ARG A 298 3.30 62.97 22.77
N THR A 299 2.25 63.34 22.06
CA THR A 299 1.83 64.75 21.90
C THR A 299 1.48 65.43 23.22
N PRO A 300 0.52 64.95 24.04
CA PRO A 300 0.20 65.57 25.33
C PRO A 300 1.36 65.48 26.32
N LEU A 301 2.14 64.39 26.32
CA LEU A 301 3.30 64.26 27.20
C LEU A 301 4.36 65.34 26.91
N THR A 302 4.59 65.62 25.62
CA THR A 302 5.51 66.68 25.18
C THR A 302 5.01 68.06 25.62
N ILE A 303 3.69 68.30 25.55
CA ILE A 303 3.07 69.54 26.03
C ILE A 303 3.26 69.70 27.55
N ILE A 304 2.97 68.65 28.34
CA ILE A 304 3.11 68.68 29.81
C ILE A 304 4.57 68.89 30.22
N LEU A 305 5.52 68.24 29.54
CA LEU A 305 6.96 68.44 29.76
C LEU A 305 7.38 69.88 29.44
N GLY A 306 6.85 70.48 28.37
CA GLY A 306 7.10 71.88 28.06
C GLY A 306 6.57 72.85 29.12
N MET A 307 5.43 72.54 29.75
CA MET A 307 4.83 73.37 30.80
C MET A 307 5.53 73.23 32.17
N THR A 308 6.20 72.10 32.43
CA THR A 308 6.89 71.84 33.71
C THR A 308 8.36 72.27 33.73
N GLN A 309 8.92 72.61 32.57
CA GLN A 309 10.31 73.06 32.41
C GLN A 309 10.46 74.60 32.32
N GLN A 310 9.37 75.35 32.49
CA GLN A 310 9.35 76.82 32.62
C GLN A 310 9.07 77.21 34.07
#